data_AF-A0A9W6N1L4-F1
#
_entry.id   AF-A0A9W6N1L4-F1
#
_cell.length_a   1.000
_cell.length_b   1.000
_cell.length_c   1.000
_cell.angle_alpha   90.00
_cell.angle_beta   90.00
_cell.angle_gamma   90.00
#
_symmetry.space_group_name_H-M   'P 1'
#
loop_
_entity.id
_entity.type
_entity.pdbx_description
1 polymer ?
#
loop_
_entity_poly.entity_id
_entity_poly.type
_entity_poly.pdbx_seq_one_letter_code
_entity_poly.pdbx_strand_id
1 'polypeptide(L)' 'MTPDHEPVRLQYWPPSHTVDAPDKWPESYEFGSVEDAVAFAMTQSPANREVAWLRTGDGAILKPAQIRRLWELRRDQ' A
#
# COMPACT_ATOMS: atom_id res chain seq x y z
N MET A 1 13.77 17.43 16.07
CA MET A 1 13.28 16.05 16.28
C MET A 1 12.00 15.90 15.49
N THR A 2 12.08 15.49 14.24
CA THR A 2 10.92 14.90 13.56
C THR A 2 11.08 13.40 13.70
N PRO A 3 10.06 12.68 14.19
CA PRO A 3 10.19 11.24 14.39
C PRO A 3 10.58 10.62 13.05
N ASP A 4 11.59 9.77 13.10
CA ASP A 4 12.07 8.89 12.04
C ASP A 4 10.96 7.88 11.70
N HIS A 5 9.81 8.37 11.24
CA HIS A 5 8.77 7.53 10.67
C HIS A 5 9.12 7.46 9.20
N GLU A 6 9.85 6.41 8.83
CA GLU A 6 10.08 6.06 7.45
C GLU A 6 8.76 6.14 6.66
N PRO A 7 8.75 6.78 5.48
CA PRO A 7 7.52 7.03 4.74
C PRO A 7 6.85 5.72 4.32
N VAL A 8 5.52 5.69 4.41
CA VAL A 8 4.73 4.56 3.92
C VAL A 8 4.75 4.57 2.41
N ARG A 9 5.13 3.44 1.79
CA ARG A 9 5.24 3.32 0.33
C ARG A 9 4.09 2.48 -0.23
N LEU A 10 3.26 3.08 -1.05
CA LEU A 10 2.21 2.41 -1.81
C LEU A 10 2.71 2.02 -3.19
N GLN A 11 2.42 0.78 -3.59
CA GLN A 11 2.82 0.23 -4.87
C GLN A 11 1.67 -0.55 -5.48
N TYR A 12 1.59 -0.53 -6.81
CA TYR A 12 0.64 -1.32 -7.58
C TYR A 12 1.36 -2.46 -8.27
N TRP A 13 0.80 -3.66 -8.14
CA TRP A 13 1.33 -4.87 -8.75
C TRP A 13 0.24 -5.55 -9.58
N PRO A 14 0.57 -6.19 -10.71
CA PRO A 14 -0.39 -7.04 -11.38
C PRO A 14 -0.77 -8.25 -10.48
N PRO A 15 -2.04 -8.69 -10.45
CA PRO A 15 -2.53 -9.78 -9.60
C PRO A 15 -1.90 -11.14 -9.94
N SER A 16 -1.28 -11.26 -11.12
CA SER A 16 -0.53 -12.44 -11.55
C SER A 16 0.93 -12.47 -11.05
N HIS A 17 1.39 -11.45 -10.30
CA HIS A 17 2.78 -11.35 -9.86
C HIS A 17 2.97 -11.96 -8.47
N THR A 18 3.74 -13.05 -8.38
CA THR A 18 4.20 -13.64 -7.11
C THR A 18 5.42 -12.87 -6.59
N VAL A 19 5.36 -12.41 -5.34
CA VAL A 19 6.34 -11.51 -4.67
C VAL A 19 7.76 -12.10 -4.51
N ASP A 20 8.00 -13.33 -4.93
CA ASP A 20 9.32 -13.96 -4.85
C ASP A 20 10.35 -13.37 -5.83
N ALA A 21 9.93 -12.58 -6.82
CA ALA A 21 10.87 -11.91 -7.72
C ALA A 21 10.33 -10.58 -8.26
N PRO A 22 10.94 -9.48 -7.82
CA PRO A 22 11.24 -8.45 -8.79
C PRO A 22 12.68 -7.95 -8.66
N ASP A 23 13.40 -8.03 -9.78
CA ASP A 23 14.68 -7.34 -10.00
C ASP A 23 14.53 -5.80 -9.91
N LYS A 24 13.31 -5.27 -10.12
CA LYS A 24 12.95 -3.86 -9.93
C LYS A 24 11.54 -3.68 -9.42
N TRP A 25 11.41 -2.87 -8.37
CA TRP A 25 10.12 -2.43 -7.84
C TRP A 25 9.58 -1.31 -8.76
N PRO A 26 8.28 -1.29 -9.11
CA PRO A 26 7.67 -0.20 -9.87
C PRO A 26 7.64 1.10 -9.07
N GLU A 27 7.22 2.20 -9.71
CA GLU A 27 7.06 3.50 -9.03
C GLU A 27 6.20 3.36 -7.78
N SER A 28 6.75 3.84 -6.66
CA SER A 28 6.09 3.83 -5.36
C SER A 28 5.67 5.23 -4.98
N TYR A 29 4.47 5.35 -4.45
CA TYR A 29 3.95 6.60 -3.90
C TYR A 29 4.29 6.64 -2.41
N GLU A 30 4.93 7.73 -1.98
CA GLU A 30 5.31 7.93 -0.59
C GLU A 30 4.24 8.71 0.17
N PHE A 31 3.89 8.21 1.35
CA PHE A 31 2.84 8.72 2.20
C PHE A 31 3.36 8.91 3.62
N GLY A 32 2.89 9.96 4.29
CA GLY A 32 3.22 10.19 5.71
C GLY A 32 2.53 9.23 6.67
N SER A 33 1.43 8.59 6.23
CA SER A 33 0.60 7.72 7.07
C SER A 33 0.02 6.55 6.30
N VAL A 34 -0.14 5.41 6.98
CA VAL A 34 -0.80 4.21 6.41
C VAL A 34 -2.22 4.53 5.99
N GLU A 35 -2.95 5.34 6.75
CA GLU A 35 -4.33 5.70 6.46
C GLU A 35 -4.50 6.48 5.15
N ASP A 36 -3.58 7.39 4.85
CA ASP A 36 -3.58 8.17 3.61
C ASP A 36 -3.27 7.26 2.42
N ALA A 37 -2.28 6.40 2.59
CA ALA A 37 -1.86 5.42 1.60
C ALA A 37 -2.97 4.37 1.31
N VAL A 38 -3.70 3.91 2.34
CA VAL A 38 -4.87 3.03 2.21
C VAL A 38 -6.00 3.74 1.47
N ALA A 39 -6.30 5.00 1.83
CA ALA A 39 -7.34 5.78 1.15
C ALA A 39 -7.01 6.00 -0.33
N PHE A 40 -5.75 6.32 -0.62
CA PHE A 40 -5.29 6.52 -1.99
C PHE A 40 -5.38 5.22 -2.80
N ALA A 41 -4.91 4.10 -2.25
CA ALA A 41 -5.01 2.78 -2.86
C ALA A 41 -6.44 2.40 -3.26
N MET A 42 -7.39 2.66 -2.36
CA MET A 42 -8.81 2.35 -2.57
C MET A 42 -9.50 3.34 -3.51
N THR A 43 -9.02 4.58 -3.61
CA THR A 43 -9.61 5.64 -4.45
C THR A 43 -9.10 5.58 -5.88
N GLN A 44 -7.80 5.32 -6.05
CA GLN A 44 -7.13 5.32 -7.37
C GLN A 44 -7.23 3.99 -8.10
N SER A 45 -7.77 2.94 -7.45
CA SER A 45 -7.84 1.55 -7.94
C SER A 45 -7.87 1.45 -9.47
N PRO A 46 -6.72 1.27 -10.13
CA PRO A 46 -6.62 1.34 -11.57
C PRO A 46 -7.33 0.11 -12.15
N ALA A 47 -8.54 0.36 -12.66
CA ALA A 47 -9.36 -0.57 -13.44
C ALA A 47 -9.53 -1.99 -12.86
N ASN A 48 -9.48 -2.18 -11.54
CA ASN A 48 -9.55 -3.51 -10.89
C ASN A 48 -8.49 -4.53 -11.39
N ARG A 49 -7.45 -4.04 -12.09
CA ARG A 49 -6.46 -4.88 -12.77
C ARG A 49 -5.14 -4.98 -12.02
N GLU A 50 -4.92 -4.14 -11.02
CA GLU A 50 -3.71 -4.12 -10.22
C GLU A 50 -4.09 -4.19 -8.74
N VAL A 51 -3.26 -4.86 -7.96
CA VAL A 51 -3.37 -4.97 -6.51
C VAL A 51 -2.46 -3.95 -5.84
N ALA A 52 -3.02 -3.19 -4.90
CA ALA A 52 -2.27 -2.27 -4.06
C ALA A 52 -1.53 -3.03 -2.95
N TRP A 53 -0.27 -2.69 -2.74
CA TRP A 53 0.59 -3.19 -1.67
C TRP A 53 1.18 -1.99 -0.94
N LEU A 54 1.15 -2.03 0.39
CA LEU A 54 1.65 -0.96 1.24
C LEU A 54 2.84 -1.45 2.03
N ARG A 55 3.93 -0.70 2.02
CA ARG A 55 5.08 -0.94 2.88
C ARG A 55 5.10 0.16 3.94
N THR A 56 4.98 -0.22 5.20
CA THR A 56 5.11 0.71 6.31
C THR A 56 6.58 1.08 6.50
N GLY A 57 6.81 2.19 7.20
CA GLY A 57 8.15 2.61 7.59
C GLY A 57 8.91 1.55 8.39
N ASP A 58 8.19 0.79 9.23
CA ASP A 58 8.72 -0.34 10.01
C ASP A 58 9.16 -1.55 9.15
N GLY A 59 8.97 -1.48 7.82
CA GLY A 59 9.28 -2.58 6.90
C GLY A 59 8.17 -3.62 6.77
N ALA A 60 7.05 -3.46 7.46
CA ALA A 60 5.90 -4.35 7.32
C ALA A 60 5.21 -4.15 5.96
N ILE A 61 4.90 -5.25 5.28
CA ILE A 61 4.21 -5.23 4.00
C ILE A 61 2.75 -5.64 4.20
N LEU A 62 1.86 -4.69 3.98
CA LEU A 62 0.42 -4.86 3.96
C LEU A 62 -0.04 -5.27 2.55
N LYS A 63 -0.62 -6.47 2.48
CA LYS A 63 -1.19 -7.04 1.26
C LYS A 63 -2.53 -6.38 0.90
N PRO A 64 -2.98 -6.44 -0.35
CA PRO A 64 -4.28 -5.89 -0.78
C PRO A 64 -5.46 -6.30 0.11
N ALA A 65 -5.50 -7.55 0.57
CA ALA A 65 -6.54 -8.02 1.48
C ALA A 65 -6.49 -7.31 2.85
N GLN A 66 -5.31 -6.99 3.37
CA GLN A 66 -5.14 -6.25 4.61
C GLN A 66 -5.48 -4.77 4.45
N ILE A 67 -5.05 -4.15 3.34
CA ILE A 67 -5.39 -2.76 2.98
C ILE A 67 -6.90 -2.59 2.91
N ARG A 68 -7.58 -3.49 2.21
CA ARG A 68 -9.04 -3.49 2.08
C ARG A 68 -9.71 -3.66 3.45
N ARG A 69 -9.21 -4.57 4.30
CA ARG A 69 -9.72 -4.74 5.66
C ARG A 69 -9.55 -3.48 6.52
N LEU A 70 -8.40 -2.80 6.42
CA LEU A 70 -8.16 -1.53 7.12
C LEU A 70 -9.10 -0.41 6.64
N TRP A 71 -9.35 -0.34 5.33
CA TRP A 71 -10.31 0.59 4.75
C TRP A 71 -11.74 0.33 5.23
N GLU A 72 -12.15 -0.94 5.29
CA GLU A 72 -13.48 -1.32 5.79
C GLU A 72 -13.64 -0.96 7.27
N LEU A 73 -12.64 -1.25 8.10
CA LEU A 73 -12.63 -0.85 9.52
C LEU A 73 -12.69 0.67 9.71
N ARG A 74 -12.00 1.43 8.86
CA ARG A 74 -12.03 2.89 8.90
C ARG A 74 -13.41 3.48 8.58
N ARG A 75 -14.16 2.87 7.64
CA ARG A 75 -15.49 3.37 7.23
C ARG A 75 -16.60 3.03 8.23
N ASP A 76 -16.37 2.10 9.14
CA ASP A 76 -17.33 1.65 10.14
C ASP A 76 -17.26 2.48 11.45
N GLN A 77 -16.32 3.43 11.54
CA GLN A 77 -16.17 4.39 12.63
C GLN A 77 -16.70 5.76 12.21
#